data_AF-A0A8K0CQX8-F1
#
_entry.id   AF-A0A8K0CQX8-F1
#
_cell.length_a   1.000
_cell.length_b   1.000
_cell.length_c   1.000
_cell.angle_alpha   90.00
_cell.angle_beta   90.00
_cell.angle_gamma   90.00
#
_symmetry.space_group_name_H-M   'P 1'
#
loop_
_entity.id
_entity.type
_entity.pdbx_description
1 polymer ?
#
loop_
_entity_poly.entity_id
_entity_poly.type
_entity_poly.pdbx_seq_one_letter_code
_entity_poly.pdbx_strand_id
1 'polypeptide(L)'
;AVIIGKATGKILFLGVRNKYCSVCSRAENKNERSREHVCFKNWNASSGAMESDIIVEGFNESIATHNVRYLKFIADGDSSVFAKIREKVSYGTEVMKIHCTNHAVKNYGKALYKIRNDTSVAVSGRKLLTAKNIKALQDIAMKVLYINAHGLVEDLKAHLLNGPNHVYNDHSKCKQTYCESVGDKENSKILELKNTGIYHHVHGALDRLVAKGHQLIDNETNNRAELYMSIFSNISGLRYNNGIGWQSETWKQITSTSPGKHFKKYVASLQHQEANRKERNKTTSTGVKRKLSFTDPCVSQPAQSAAPDYGPNAVEPPMSETEYNSDQ
;
A
#
# COMPACT_ATOMS: atom_id res chain seq x y z
N ALA A 1 1.84 8.00 -9.84
CA ALA A 1 0.66 8.45 -9.09
C ALA A 1 -0.30 9.09 -10.08
N VAL A 2 -1.59 9.16 -9.74
CA VAL A 2 -2.64 9.60 -10.67
C VAL A 2 -3.56 10.60 -9.97
N ILE A 3 -3.97 11.64 -10.70
CA ILE A 3 -5.04 12.55 -10.30
C ILE A 3 -6.25 12.22 -11.16
N ILE A 4 -7.38 11.94 -10.53
CA ILE A 4 -8.63 11.57 -11.19
C ILE A 4 -9.71 12.56 -10.79
N GLY A 5 -10.45 13.08 -11.77
CA GLY A 5 -11.59 13.94 -11.54
C GLY A 5 -12.70 13.18 -10.82
N LYS A 6 -13.11 13.66 -9.63
CA LYS A 6 -14.14 12.99 -8.83
C LYS A 6 -15.47 12.84 -9.57
N ALA A 7 -15.95 13.93 -10.17
CA ALA A 7 -17.22 13.94 -10.89
C ALA A 7 -17.14 13.16 -12.21
N THR A 8 -16.08 13.39 -12.99
CA THR A 8 -15.96 12.85 -14.36
C THR A 8 -15.42 11.42 -14.39
N GLY A 9 -14.69 10.98 -13.36
CA GLY A 9 -13.93 9.73 -13.37
C GLY A 9 -12.75 9.72 -14.34
N LYS A 10 -12.46 10.84 -15.02
CA LYS A 10 -11.39 10.94 -16.01
C LYS A 10 -10.04 11.21 -15.34
N ILE A 11 -8.98 10.70 -15.95
CA ILE A 11 -7.61 10.99 -15.54
C ILE A 11 -7.32 12.46 -15.89
N LEU A 12 -6.99 13.25 -14.89
CA LEU A 12 -6.58 14.64 -15.04
C LEU A 12 -5.06 14.76 -15.19
N PHE A 13 -4.33 13.89 -14.49
CA PHE A 13 -2.88 13.85 -14.54
C PHE A 13 -2.35 12.45 -14.20
N LEU A 14 -1.29 12.03 -14.88
CA LEU A 14 -0.57 10.79 -14.60
C LEU A 14 0.92 11.08 -14.66
N GLY A 15 1.62 10.94 -13.54
CA GLY A 15 3.07 11.06 -13.49
C GLY A 15 3.74 9.77 -13.05
N VAL A 16 4.90 9.52 -13.64
CA VAL A 16 5.75 8.35 -13.39
C VAL A 16 7.12 8.81 -12.92
N ARG A 17 7.52 8.32 -11.75
CA ARG A 17 8.88 8.47 -11.21
C ARG A 17 9.50 7.09 -11.09
N ASN A 18 10.72 6.96 -11.57
CA ASN A 18 11.46 5.71 -11.58
C ASN A 18 12.89 5.94 -11.09
N LYS A 19 13.27 5.17 -10.07
CA LYS A 19 14.60 5.20 -9.45
C LYS A 19 15.53 4.12 -10.00
N TYR A 20 14.99 3.14 -10.73
CA TYR A 20 15.73 1.97 -11.15
C TYR A 20 15.87 1.91 -12.67
N CYS A 21 17.10 1.74 -13.12
CA CYS A 21 17.41 1.29 -14.46
C CYS A 21 18.35 0.08 -14.34
N SER A 22 17.98 -1.03 -14.99
CA SER A 22 18.75 -2.28 -14.93
C SER A 22 20.13 -2.15 -15.58
N VAL A 23 20.26 -1.32 -16.62
CA VAL A 23 21.53 -1.08 -17.29
C VAL A 23 22.45 -0.24 -16.40
N CYS A 24 21.94 0.87 -15.83
CA CYS A 24 22.69 1.69 -14.88
C CYS A 24 23.10 0.90 -13.63
N SER A 25 22.17 0.15 -13.04
CA SER A 25 22.44 -0.61 -11.81
C SER A 25 23.49 -1.70 -12.02
N ARG A 26 23.51 -2.37 -13.18
CA ARG A 26 24.55 -3.35 -13.50
C ARG A 26 25.92 -2.71 -13.68
N ALA A 27 25.99 -1.55 -14.33
CA ALA A 27 27.23 -0.83 -14.53
C ALA A 27 27.79 -0.33 -13.19
N GLU A 28 26.92 0.23 -12.34
CA GLU A 28 27.26 0.67 -10.98
C GLU A 28 27.79 -0.50 -10.12
N ASN A 29 27.13 -1.66 -10.15
CA ASN A 29 27.61 -2.85 -9.44
C ASN A 29 28.98 -3.36 -9.91
N LYS A 30 29.33 -3.08 -11.18
CA LYS A 30 30.64 -3.44 -11.76
C LYS A 30 31.67 -2.31 -11.66
N ASN A 31 31.30 -1.16 -11.09
CA ASN A 31 32.09 0.07 -11.13
C ASN A 31 32.48 0.49 -12.56
N GLU A 32 31.63 0.20 -13.54
CA GLU A 32 31.81 0.53 -14.95
C GLU A 32 30.90 1.69 -15.35
N ARG A 33 31.28 2.42 -16.42
CA ARG A 33 30.38 3.40 -17.03
C ARG A 33 29.23 2.65 -17.73
N SER A 34 28.00 3.07 -17.51
CA SER A 34 26.86 2.46 -18.20
C SER A 34 26.98 2.66 -19.71
N ARG A 35 26.84 1.56 -20.47
CA ARG A 35 26.65 1.62 -21.92
C ARG A 35 25.53 2.60 -22.29
N GLU A 36 25.62 3.19 -23.48
CA GLU A 36 24.57 4.05 -24.00
C GLU A 36 23.25 3.27 -24.11
N HIS A 37 22.19 3.85 -23.56
CA HIS A 37 20.85 3.26 -23.56
C HIS A 37 19.81 4.33 -23.25
N VAL A 38 18.56 4.07 -23.60
CA VAL A 38 17.43 4.89 -23.18
C VAL A 38 17.17 4.65 -21.69
N CYS A 39 17.59 5.60 -20.86
CA CYS A 39 17.43 5.52 -19.41
C CYS A 39 16.13 6.18 -18.97
N PHE A 40 15.22 5.40 -18.39
CA PHE A 40 13.98 5.91 -17.80
C PHE A 40 14.12 6.26 -16.32
N LYS A 41 15.33 6.30 -15.77
CA LYS A 41 15.58 6.72 -14.39
C LYS A 41 15.47 8.25 -14.32
N ASN A 42 14.43 8.74 -13.66
CA ASN A 42 14.14 10.17 -13.52
C ASN A 42 13.94 10.59 -12.06
N TRP A 43 14.30 9.73 -11.10
CA TRP A 43 14.12 9.99 -9.67
C TRP A 43 15.31 9.56 -8.84
N ASN A 44 15.85 10.49 -8.06
CA ASN A 44 17.02 10.25 -7.20
C ASN A 44 16.70 10.30 -5.70
N ALA A 45 15.56 10.86 -5.29
CA ALA A 45 15.18 10.97 -3.89
C ALA A 45 14.59 9.64 -3.33
N SER A 46 13.94 9.70 -2.16
CA SER A 46 13.30 8.53 -1.54
C SER A 46 12.06 8.09 -2.32
N SER A 47 11.76 6.79 -2.32
CA SER A 47 10.58 6.25 -3.03
C SER A 47 9.28 6.80 -2.45
N GLY A 48 9.21 7.04 -1.14
CA GLY A 48 8.04 7.64 -0.48
C GLY A 48 7.77 9.09 -0.91
N ALA A 49 8.77 9.80 -1.45
CA ALA A 49 8.58 11.16 -1.94
C ALA A 49 8.06 11.22 -3.39
N MET A 50 8.12 10.13 -4.16
CA MET A 50 7.69 10.08 -5.56
C MET A 50 6.24 10.48 -5.73
N GLU A 51 5.34 9.93 -4.92
CA GLU A 51 3.90 10.21 -5.01
C GLU A 51 3.63 11.69 -4.80
N SER A 52 4.14 12.26 -3.71
CA SER A 52 3.94 13.68 -3.42
C SER A 52 4.50 14.61 -4.48
N ASP A 53 5.62 14.25 -5.12
CA ASP A 53 6.23 15.03 -6.19
C ASP A 53 5.38 15.03 -7.45
N ILE A 54 4.90 13.85 -7.84
CA ILE A 54 3.98 13.68 -8.98
C ILE A 54 2.68 14.45 -8.75
N ILE A 55 2.11 14.39 -7.54
CA ILE A 55 0.86 15.10 -7.27
C ILE A 55 1.08 16.62 -7.33
N VAL A 56 2.18 17.14 -6.78
CA VAL A 56 2.50 18.57 -6.87
C VAL A 56 2.69 19.02 -8.32
N GLU A 57 3.40 18.23 -9.15
CA GLU A 57 3.54 18.47 -10.59
C GLU A 57 2.16 18.59 -11.25
N GLY A 58 1.27 17.61 -11.03
CA GLY A 58 -0.07 17.63 -11.60
C GLY A 58 -0.95 18.80 -11.14
N PHE A 59 -0.78 19.27 -9.90
CA PHE A 59 -1.45 20.48 -9.44
C PHE A 59 -0.89 21.74 -10.11
N ASN A 60 0.42 21.84 -10.33
CA ASN A 60 1.02 22.98 -11.03
C ASN A 60 0.62 23.02 -12.50
N GLU A 61 0.50 21.86 -13.16
CA GLU A 61 0.08 21.77 -14.56
C GLU A 61 -1.41 22.01 -14.78
N SER A 62 -2.24 21.94 -13.73
CA SER A 62 -3.71 22.05 -13.83
C SER A 62 -4.20 23.28 -14.61
N ILE A 63 -3.57 24.44 -14.42
CA ILE A 63 -3.94 25.70 -15.08
C ILE A 63 -3.50 25.68 -16.54
N ALA A 64 -2.27 25.26 -16.82
CA ALA A 64 -1.74 25.23 -18.18
C ALA A 64 -2.47 24.22 -19.07
N THR A 65 -2.76 23.03 -18.53
CA THR A 65 -3.34 21.92 -19.30
C THR A 65 -4.85 22.01 -19.40
N HIS A 66 -5.53 22.43 -18.32
CA HIS A 66 -6.98 22.34 -18.21
C HIS A 66 -7.66 23.68 -17.90
N ASN A 67 -6.90 24.76 -17.68
CA ASN A 67 -7.39 26.08 -17.26
C ASN A 67 -8.29 26.02 -16.01
N VAL A 68 -7.93 25.17 -15.04
CA VAL A 68 -8.68 25.00 -13.77
C VAL A 68 -7.75 24.93 -12.57
N ARG A 69 -8.29 25.22 -11.37
CA ARG A 69 -7.62 25.03 -10.08
C ARG A 69 -8.24 23.88 -9.30
N TYR A 70 -7.42 22.99 -8.74
CA TYR A 70 -7.89 21.87 -7.93
C TYR A 70 -8.00 22.27 -6.45
N LEU A 71 -9.17 22.78 -6.04
CA LEU A 71 -9.37 23.32 -4.68
C LEU A 71 -9.67 22.26 -3.61
N LYS A 72 -10.15 21.07 -4.01
CA LYS A 72 -10.44 19.97 -3.10
C LYS A 72 -9.84 18.69 -3.65
N PHE A 73 -9.20 17.91 -2.78
CA PHE A 73 -8.72 16.58 -3.16
C PHE A 73 -9.00 15.55 -2.07
N ILE A 74 -9.29 14.33 -2.50
CA ILE A 74 -9.58 13.20 -1.62
C ILE A 74 -8.31 12.38 -1.51
N ALA A 75 -7.79 12.25 -0.29
CA ALA A 75 -6.58 11.48 -0.03
C ALA A 75 -6.71 10.66 1.24
N ASP A 76 -5.77 9.75 1.40
CA ASP A 76 -5.65 8.94 2.59
C ASP A 76 -5.18 9.76 3.81
N GLY A 77 -4.75 9.07 4.86
CA GLY A 77 -4.24 9.69 6.08
C GLY A 77 -2.98 10.54 5.90
N ASP A 78 -2.24 10.43 4.79
CA ASP A 78 -0.87 10.92 4.72
C ASP A 78 -0.80 12.44 4.61
N SER A 79 -0.06 13.05 5.55
CA SER A 79 0.04 14.50 5.69
C SER A 79 1.09 15.14 4.78
N SER A 80 2.00 14.34 4.22
CA SER A 80 3.16 14.81 3.44
C SER A 80 2.77 15.44 2.10
N VAL A 81 1.80 14.87 1.40
CA VAL A 81 1.32 15.39 0.11
C VAL A 81 0.66 16.75 0.30
N PHE A 82 -0.21 16.87 1.31
CA PHE A 82 -0.95 18.11 1.56
C PHE A 82 -0.03 19.28 1.92
N ALA A 83 0.98 19.02 2.78
CA ALA A 83 1.97 20.03 3.13
C ALA A 83 2.72 20.55 1.89
N LYS A 84 3.15 19.65 1.01
CA LYS A 84 3.86 20.00 -0.23
C LYS A 84 2.98 20.74 -1.23
N ILE A 85 1.70 20.41 -1.34
CA ILE A 85 0.75 21.18 -2.17
C ILE A 85 0.68 22.62 -1.68
N ARG A 86 0.52 22.83 -0.36
CA ARG A 86 0.44 24.19 0.21
C ARG A 86 1.71 25.00 0.02
N GLU A 87 2.86 24.35 0.04
CA GLU A 87 4.17 24.99 -0.12
C GLU A 87 4.52 25.29 -1.59
N LYS A 88 4.23 24.36 -2.50
CA LYS A 88 4.82 24.36 -3.86
C LYS A 88 3.84 24.66 -4.99
N VAL A 89 2.53 24.76 -4.69
CA VAL A 89 1.51 25.09 -5.69
C VAL A 89 1.08 26.54 -5.48
N SER A 90 0.98 27.31 -6.57
CA SER A 90 0.67 28.75 -6.53
C SER A 90 -0.63 29.07 -5.80
N TYR A 91 -1.66 28.24 -5.95
CA TYR A 91 -2.95 28.33 -5.25
C TYR A 91 -3.07 27.33 -4.08
N GLY A 92 -1.94 26.78 -3.61
CA GLY A 92 -1.89 25.71 -2.63
C GLY A 92 -2.57 26.04 -1.30
N THR A 93 -2.53 27.31 -0.87
CA THR A 93 -3.15 27.79 0.38
C THR A 93 -4.67 27.69 0.40
N GLU A 94 -5.30 27.72 -0.78
CA GLU A 94 -6.76 27.57 -0.96
C GLU A 94 -7.18 26.09 -1.01
N VAL A 95 -6.24 25.16 -1.12
CA VAL A 95 -6.53 23.73 -1.28
C VAL A 95 -6.99 23.13 0.05
N MET A 96 -8.11 22.41 0.00
CA MET A 96 -8.67 21.65 1.10
C MET A 96 -8.47 20.15 0.90
N LYS A 97 -8.02 19.48 1.96
CA LYS A 97 -7.93 18.01 2.02
C LYS A 97 -9.25 17.43 2.52
N ILE A 98 -9.83 16.51 1.76
CA ILE A 98 -10.91 15.62 2.19
C ILE A 98 -10.28 14.27 2.55
N HIS A 99 -10.63 13.72 3.71
CA HIS A 99 -10.13 12.42 4.11
C HIS A 99 -10.98 11.30 3.53
N CYS A 100 -10.33 10.26 3.01
CA CYS A 100 -11.04 9.06 2.61
C CYS A 100 -11.67 8.35 3.83
N THR A 101 -12.99 8.16 3.78
CA THR A 101 -13.76 7.52 4.86
C THR A 101 -13.34 6.07 5.10
N ASN A 102 -13.15 5.28 4.03
CA ASN A 102 -12.65 3.91 4.12
C ASN A 102 -11.33 3.84 4.88
N HIS A 103 -10.39 4.73 4.56
CA HIS A 103 -9.10 4.79 5.24
C HIS A 103 -9.23 5.22 6.70
N ALA A 104 -10.09 6.19 6.99
CA ALA A 104 -10.32 6.66 8.35
C ALA A 104 -10.90 5.54 9.24
N VAL A 105 -11.94 4.84 8.78
CA VAL A 105 -12.56 3.71 9.53
C VAL A 105 -11.62 2.50 9.62
N LYS A 106 -10.82 2.22 8.58
CA LYS A 106 -9.79 1.18 8.62
C LYS A 106 -8.71 1.51 9.66
N ASN A 107 -8.28 2.77 9.75
CA ASN A 107 -7.30 3.22 10.74
C ASN A 107 -7.86 3.17 12.17
N TYR A 108 -9.15 3.48 12.35
CA TYR A 108 -9.85 3.25 13.61
C TYR A 108 -9.82 1.77 14.01
N GLY A 109 -10.18 0.86 13.10
CA GLY A 109 -10.06 -0.59 13.34
C GLY A 109 -8.64 -1.04 13.69
N LYS A 110 -7.63 -0.58 12.95
CA LYS A 110 -6.21 -0.89 13.25
C LYS A 110 -5.82 -0.45 14.67
N ALA A 111 -6.28 0.72 15.11
CA ALA A 111 -6.04 1.19 16.47
C ALA A 111 -6.69 0.28 17.51
N LEU A 112 -7.93 -0.18 17.28
CA LEU A 112 -8.62 -1.12 18.16
C LEU A 112 -7.91 -2.48 18.22
N TYR A 113 -7.45 -2.99 17.08
CA TYR A 113 -6.64 -4.22 17.05
C TYR A 113 -5.31 -4.06 17.80
N LYS A 114 -4.67 -2.88 17.72
CA LYS A 114 -3.47 -2.58 18.51
C LYS A 114 -3.77 -2.65 20.01
N ILE A 115 -4.86 -2.03 20.47
CA ILE A 115 -5.30 -2.07 21.86
C ILE A 115 -5.60 -3.52 22.30
N ARG A 116 -6.31 -4.28 21.47
CA ARG A 116 -6.61 -5.70 21.72
C ARG A 116 -5.35 -6.56 21.90
N ASN A 117 -4.26 -6.21 21.23
CA ASN A 117 -3.01 -6.97 21.29
C ASN A 117 -2.00 -6.40 22.31
N ASP A 118 -2.32 -5.27 22.95
CA ASP A 118 -1.45 -4.61 23.92
C ASP A 118 -1.48 -5.36 25.26
N THR A 119 -0.32 -5.81 25.72
CA THR A 119 -0.20 -6.54 26.99
C THR A 119 -0.31 -5.64 28.21
N SER A 120 -0.16 -4.33 28.07
CA SER A 120 -0.38 -3.36 29.14
C SER A 120 -1.85 -3.20 29.51
N VAL A 121 -2.77 -3.58 28.60
CA VAL A 121 -4.21 -3.49 28.81
C VAL A 121 -4.71 -4.77 29.50
N ALA A 122 -5.55 -4.59 30.53
CA ALA A 122 -6.11 -5.67 31.33
C ALA A 122 -6.75 -6.76 30.45
N VAL A 123 -6.47 -8.03 30.76
CA VAL A 123 -6.95 -9.20 30.01
C VAL A 123 -8.47 -9.24 29.95
N SER A 124 -9.15 -8.88 31.04
CA SER A 124 -10.61 -8.76 31.12
C SER A 124 -11.16 -7.77 30.09
N GLY A 125 -10.54 -6.59 29.96
CA GLY A 125 -10.91 -5.59 28.96
C GLY A 125 -10.65 -6.06 27.53
N ARG A 126 -9.52 -6.73 27.27
CA ARG A 126 -9.21 -7.27 25.94
C ARG A 126 -10.17 -8.36 25.48
N LYS A 127 -10.73 -9.15 26.42
CA LYS A 127 -11.79 -10.13 26.11
C LYS A 127 -13.11 -9.46 25.68
N LEU A 128 -13.39 -8.24 26.13
CA LEU A 128 -14.56 -7.45 25.70
C LEU A 128 -14.35 -6.83 24.31
N LEU A 129 -13.10 -6.59 23.91
CA LEU A 129 -12.74 -6.08 22.57
C LEU A 129 -12.47 -7.23 21.59
N THR A 130 -13.48 -8.07 21.36
CA THR A 130 -13.41 -9.19 20.41
C THR A 130 -13.31 -8.69 18.96
N ALA A 131 -12.83 -9.55 18.04
CA ALA A 131 -12.82 -9.22 16.62
C ALA A 131 -14.22 -8.89 16.07
N LYS A 132 -15.27 -9.55 16.60
CA LYS A 132 -16.68 -9.24 16.28
C LYS A 132 -17.05 -7.82 16.71
N ASN A 133 -16.69 -7.43 17.94
CA ASN A 133 -17.01 -6.10 18.46
C ASN A 133 -16.20 -5.01 17.75
N ILE A 134 -14.93 -5.26 17.41
CA ILE A 134 -14.14 -4.32 16.59
C ILE A 134 -14.81 -4.10 15.23
N LYS A 135 -15.27 -5.17 14.57
CA LYS A 135 -15.99 -5.06 13.31
C LYS A 135 -17.29 -4.25 13.48
N ALA A 136 -18.08 -4.55 14.51
CA ALA A 136 -19.30 -3.79 14.81
C ALA A 136 -19.03 -2.29 15.07
N LEU A 137 -17.92 -1.95 15.75
CA LEU A 137 -17.48 -0.57 15.95
C LEU A 137 -17.11 0.13 14.63
N GLN A 138 -16.51 -0.59 13.68
CA GLN A 138 -16.23 -0.06 12.35
C GLN A 138 -17.50 0.09 11.51
N ASP A 139 -18.39 -0.90 11.56
CA ASP A 139 -19.65 -0.91 10.81
C ASP A 139 -20.57 0.24 11.26
N ILE A 140 -20.72 0.45 12.57
CA ILE A 140 -21.50 1.59 13.08
C ILE A 140 -20.87 2.93 12.71
N ALA A 141 -19.54 3.05 12.78
CA ALA A 141 -18.85 4.29 12.39
C ALA A 141 -19.07 4.60 10.90
N MET A 142 -19.01 3.58 10.04
CA MET A 142 -19.30 3.73 8.61
C MET A 142 -20.76 4.09 8.36
N LYS A 143 -21.71 3.42 9.03
CA LYS A 143 -23.15 3.71 8.94
C LYS A 143 -23.45 5.16 9.35
N VAL A 144 -22.84 5.61 10.43
CA VAL A 144 -22.95 7.00 10.94
C VAL A 144 -22.37 8.01 9.94
N LEU A 145 -21.21 7.72 9.33
CA LEU A 145 -20.63 8.56 8.28
C LEU A 145 -21.55 8.69 7.07
N TYR A 146 -22.17 7.58 6.65
CA TYR A 146 -23.09 7.57 5.52
C TYR A 146 -24.36 8.38 5.78
N ILE A 147 -24.99 8.19 6.93
CA ILE A 147 -26.26 8.86 7.27
C ILE A 147 -26.10 10.37 7.45
N ASN A 148 -24.97 10.81 8.00
CA ASN A 148 -24.71 12.23 8.22
C ASN A 148 -23.99 12.90 7.04
N ALA A 149 -23.85 12.23 5.90
CA ALA A 149 -23.14 12.79 4.74
C ALA A 149 -23.76 14.13 4.32
N HIS A 150 -22.92 15.14 4.11
CA HIS A 150 -23.31 16.52 3.80
C HIS A 150 -24.23 17.20 4.84
N GLY A 151 -24.34 16.62 6.04
CA GLY A 151 -25.09 17.17 7.16
C GLY A 151 -24.26 18.05 8.09
N LEU A 152 -24.72 18.19 9.33
CA LEU A 152 -24.00 18.93 10.37
C LEU A 152 -22.84 18.11 10.93
N VAL A 153 -21.65 18.71 10.98
CA VAL A 153 -20.45 18.07 11.52
C VAL A 153 -20.63 17.72 13.00
N GLU A 154 -21.36 18.52 13.76
CA GLU A 154 -21.60 18.27 15.18
C GLU A 154 -22.52 17.06 15.42
N ASP A 155 -23.54 16.87 14.58
CA ASP A 155 -24.36 15.65 14.61
C ASP A 155 -23.53 14.41 14.27
N LEU A 156 -22.68 14.51 13.25
CA LEU A 156 -21.76 13.43 12.89
C LEU A 156 -20.86 13.05 14.07
N LYS A 157 -20.24 14.04 14.73
CA LYS A 157 -19.38 13.81 15.89
C LYS A 157 -20.15 13.18 17.06
N ALA A 158 -21.34 13.70 17.37
CA ALA A 158 -22.18 13.17 18.44
C ALA A 158 -22.57 11.70 18.20
N HIS A 159 -22.98 11.37 16.97
CA HIS A 159 -23.34 10.00 16.60
C HIS A 159 -22.12 9.07 16.63
N LEU A 160 -20.95 9.52 16.17
CA LEU A 160 -19.71 8.74 16.24
C LEU A 160 -19.33 8.45 17.69
N LEU A 161 -19.37 9.47 18.56
CA LEU A 161 -19.10 9.33 20.00
C LEU A 161 -20.05 8.35 20.70
N ASN A 162 -21.28 8.22 20.20
CA ASN A 162 -22.23 7.23 20.71
C ASN A 162 -22.04 5.81 20.12
N GLY A 163 -21.22 5.65 19.08
CA GLY A 163 -20.98 4.35 18.43
C GLY A 163 -20.56 3.23 19.39
N PRO A 164 -19.62 3.45 20.35
CA PRO A 164 -19.29 2.46 21.35
C PRO A 164 -20.46 2.06 22.23
N ASN A 165 -21.27 3.02 22.69
CA ASN A 165 -22.46 2.73 23.50
C ASN A 165 -23.43 1.81 22.73
N HIS A 166 -23.69 2.13 21.47
CA HIS A 166 -24.53 1.32 20.59
C HIS A 166 -24.02 -0.12 20.45
N VAL A 167 -22.72 -0.33 20.24
CA VAL A 167 -22.14 -1.68 20.06
C VAL A 167 -22.18 -2.52 21.33
N TYR A 168 -22.16 -1.87 22.50
CA TYR A 168 -22.17 -2.53 23.80
C TYR A 168 -23.55 -2.46 24.49
N ASN A 169 -24.62 -2.44 23.69
CA ASN A 169 -26.04 -2.52 24.09
C ASN A 169 -26.51 -1.37 25.01
N ASP A 170 -25.98 -0.17 24.82
CA ASP A 170 -26.55 1.05 25.40
C ASP A 170 -27.10 1.93 24.27
N HIS A 171 -28.41 1.82 24.06
CA HIS A 171 -29.13 2.52 23.00
C HIS A 171 -29.83 3.80 23.49
N SER A 172 -29.50 4.25 24.71
CA SER A 172 -30.15 5.40 25.35
C SER A 172 -29.98 6.73 24.61
N LYS A 173 -28.84 6.90 23.93
CA LYS A 173 -28.52 8.07 23.11
C LYS A 173 -28.50 7.74 21.62
N CYS A 174 -29.02 6.58 21.22
CA CYS A 174 -29.14 6.24 19.81
C CYS A 174 -30.25 7.05 19.14
N LYS A 175 -30.07 7.34 17.85
CA LYS A 175 -31.16 7.86 17.01
C LYS A 175 -31.72 6.74 16.14
N GLN A 176 -33.00 6.87 15.78
CA GLN A 176 -33.72 5.90 14.93
C GLN A 176 -33.07 5.72 13.55
N THR A 177 -32.28 6.71 13.10
CA THR A 177 -31.63 6.68 11.79
C THR A 177 -30.63 5.54 11.63
N TYR A 178 -29.98 5.09 12.72
CA TYR A 178 -28.98 4.03 12.68
C TYR A 178 -29.23 2.89 13.65
N CYS A 179 -30.23 2.99 14.52
CA CYS A 179 -30.52 2.02 15.57
C CYS A 179 -32.01 1.66 15.57
N GLU A 180 -32.32 0.37 15.72
CA GLU A 180 -33.70 -0.13 15.78
C GLU A 180 -34.24 -0.14 17.21
N SER A 181 -33.40 -0.47 18.20
CA SER A 181 -33.75 -0.54 19.63
C SER A 181 -33.51 0.77 20.38
N VAL A 182 -34.00 1.91 19.86
CA VAL A 182 -33.77 3.21 20.50
C VAL A 182 -34.34 3.26 21.92
N GLY A 183 -33.55 3.77 22.87
CA GLY A 183 -33.95 3.88 24.28
C GLY A 183 -33.69 2.62 25.11
N ASP A 184 -33.35 1.49 24.46
CA ASP A 184 -33.05 0.23 25.14
C ASP A 184 -31.70 0.27 25.87
N LYS A 185 -31.67 -0.35 27.06
CA LYS A 185 -30.47 -0.54 27.90
C LYS A 185 -30.35 -1.98 28.41
N GLU A 186 -31.21 -2.88 27.95
CA GLU A 186 -31.17 -4.27 28.35
C GLU A 186 -29.80 -4.86 27.97
N ASN A 187 -29.15 -5.53 28.92
CA ASN A 187 -27.83 -6.15 28.72
C ASN A 187 -26.69 -5.18 28.34
N SER A 188 -26.78 -3.90 28.75
CA SER A 188 -25.70 -2.93 28.57
C SER A 188 -24.41 -3.39 29.25
N LYS A 189 -23.31 -3.43 28.48
CA LYS A 189 -21.97 -3.82 28.98
C LYS A 189 -21.09 -2.62 29.33
N ILE A 190 -21.64 -1.40 29.29
CA ILE A 190 -20.85 -0.18 29.45
C ILE A 190 -20.19 -0.08 30.82
N LEU A 191 -20.85 -0.54 31.87
CA LEU A 191 -20.26 -0.57 33.22
C LEU A 191 -19.06 -1.52 33.28
N GLU A 192 -19.15 -2.70 32.66
CA GLU A 192 -18.04 -3.67 32.56
C GLU A 192 -16.85 -3.06 31.79
N LEU A 193 -17.13 -2.34 30.71
CA LEU A 193 -16.10 -1.66 29.93
C LEU A 193 -15.38 -0.57 30.74
N LYS A 194 -16.13 0.19 31.54
CA LYS A 194 -15.56 1.23 32.42
C LYS A 194 -14.69 0.61 33.51
N ASN A 195 -15.18 -0.45 34.16
CA ASN A 195 -14.45 -1.15 35.22
C ASN A 195 -13.13 -1.77 34.75
N THR A 196 -13.03 -2.13 33.47
CA THR A 196 -11.80 -2.69 32.87
C THR A 196 -10.87 -1.65 32.27
N GLY A 197 -11.26 -0.36 32.26
CA GLY A 197 -10.52 0.73 31.62
C GLY A 197 -10.53 0.71 30.09
N ILE A 198 -11.03 -0.37 29.44
CA ILE A 198 -11.05 -0.50 27.98
C ILE A 198 -11.91 0.58 27.32
N TYR A 199 -12.93 1.08 28.03
CA TYR A 199 -13.78 2.19 27.58
C TYR A 199 -12.95 3.40 27.14
N HIS A 200 -11.97 3.82 27.95
CA HIS A 200 -11.13 4.98 27.65
C HIS A 200 -10.20 4.73 26.47
N HIS A 201 -9.68 3.51 26.30
CA HIS A 201 -8.86 3.17 25.14
C HIS A 201 -9.67 3.17 23.84
N VAL A 202 -10.90 2.65 23.85
CA VAL A 202 -11.81 2.66 22.70
C VAL A 202 -12.17 4.09 22.32
N HIS A 203 -12.56 4.91 23.30
CA HIS A 203 -12.86 6.32 23.08
C HIS A 203 -11.63 7.11 22.60
N GLY A 204 -10.46 6.91 23.18
CA GLY A 204 -9.23 7.57 22.69
C GLY A 204 -8.83 7.14 21.26
N ALA A 205 -9.21 5.93 20.83
CA ALA A 205 -9.05 5.53 19.43
C ALA A 205 -10.08 6.20 18.51
N LEU A 206 -11.31 6.33 18.98
CA LEU A 206 -12.42 6.98 18.28
C LEU A 206 -12.22 8.50 18.16
N ASP A 207 -11.64 9.16 19.17
CA ASP A 207 -11.40 10.61 19.16
C ASP A 207 -10.55 11.04 17.97
N ARG A 208 -9.60 10.19 17.54
CA ARG A 208 -8.81 10.44 16.32
C ARG A 208 -9.64 10.43 15.04
N LEU A 209 -10.74 9.69 15.01
CA LEU A 209 -11.71 9.69 13.91
C LEU A 209 -12.63 10.91 14.03
N VAL A 210 -13.16 11.18 15.22
CA VAL A 210 -14.07 12.31 15.52
C VAL A 210 -13.41 13.66 15.24
N ALA A 211 -12.13 13.83 15.59
CA ALA A 211 -11.35 15.04 15.30
C ALA A 211 -11.32 15.39 13.80
N LYS A 212 -11.44 14.37 12.93
CA LYS A 212 -11.46 14.52 11.47
C LYS A 212 -12.87 14.69 10.90
N GLY A 213 -13.91 14.85 11.73
CA GLY A 213 -15.30 14.93 11.28
C GLY A 213 -15.54 15.93 10.15
N HIS A 214 -14.93 17.12 10.23
CA HIS A 214 -15.02 18.15 9.18
C HIS A 214 -14.44 17.70 7.82
N GLN A 215 -13.46 16.81 7.81
CA GLN A 215 -12.83 16.25 6.59
C GLN A 215 -13.53 14.98 6.10
N LEU A 216 -14.46 14.43 6.89
CA LEU A 216 -15.15 13.17 6.63
C LEU A 216 -16.64 13.38 6.29
N ILE A 217 -17.18 14.58 6.52
CA ILE A 217 -18.60 14.89 6.33
C ILE A 217 -19.07 14.71 4.89
N ASP A 218 -18.18 14.88 3.90
CA ASP A 218 -18.51 14.66 2.49
C ASP A 218 -18.62 13.17 2.12
N ASN A 219 -18.27 12.26 3.04
CA ASN A 219 -18.27 10.81 2.87
C ASN A 219 -17.58 10.31 1.58
N GLU A 220 -16.43 10.89 1.25
CA GLU A 220 -15.73 10.61 -0.01
C GLU A 220 -14.69 9.49 0.11
N THR A 221 -14.39 8.84 -1.03
CA THR A 221 -13.40 7.77 -1.12
C THR A 221 -12.38 8.00 -2.24
N ASN A 222 -11.13 7.59 -2.01
CA ASN A 222 -10.07 7.60 -3.02
C ASN A 222 -10.01 6.29 -3.85
N ASN A 223 -11.03 5.43 -3.74
CA ASN A 223 -11.06 4.08 -4.30
C ASN A 223 -10.74 4.04 -5.80
N ARG A 224 -11.16 5.04 -6.59
CA ARG A 224 -10.85 5.09 -8.03
C ARG A 224 -9.35 5.21 -8.30
N ALA A 225 -8.67 6.08 -7.56
CA ALA A 225 -7.22 6.23 -7.69
C ALA A 225 -6.50 4.96 -7.22
N GLU A 226 -6.96 4.35 -6.12
CA GLU A 226 -6.38 3.10 -5.63
C GLU A 226 -6.57 1.92 -6.57
N LEU A 227 -7.77 1.79 -7.15
CA LEU A 227 -8.07 0.77 -8.15
C LEU A 227 -7.18 0.96 -9.38
N TYR A 228 -7.09 2.19 -9.89
CA TYR A 228 -6.21 2.50 -11.02
C TYR A 228 -4.75 2.13 -10.70
N MET A 229 -4.24 2.59 -9.56
CA MET A 229 -2.87 2.29 -9.14
C MET A 229 -2.65 0.78 -8.91
N SER A 230 -3.65 0.05 -8.44
CA SER A 230 -3.59 -1.41 -8.28
C SER A 230 -3.50 -2.11 -9.64
N ILE A 231 -4.36 -1.75 -10.59
CA ILE A 231 -4.35 -2.29 -11.96
C ILE A 231 -3.02 -1.96 -12.64
N PHE A 232 -2.61 -0.69 -12.59
CA PHE A 232 -1.35 -0.24 -13.18
C PHE A 232 -0.16 -1.00 -12.60
N SER A 233 -0.12 -1.20 -11.28
CA SER A 233 0.96 -1.94 -10.62
C SER A 233 1.00 -3.42 -11.03
N ASN A 234 -0.15 -4.02 -11.30
CA ASN A 234 -0.23 -5.40 -11.78
C ASN A 234 0.27 -5.51 -13.23
N ILE A 235 -0.18 -4.62 -14.11
CA ILE A 235 0.24 -4.57 -15.52
C ILE A 235 1.75 -4.31 -15.62
N SER A 236 2.27 -3.33 -14.88
CA SER A 236 3.70 -2.98 -14.87
C SER A 236 4.60 -3.97 -14.10
N GLY A 237 4.04 -5.00 -13.47
CA GLY A 237 4.81 -5.99 -12.69
C GLY A 237 5.38 -5.48 -11.37
N LEU A 238 4.99 -4.28 -10.92
CA LEU A 238 5.47 -3.64 -9.69
C LEU A 238 4.97 -4.31 -8.39
N ARG A 239 3.99 -5.23 -8.47
CA ARG A 239 3.42 -5.98 -7.32
C ARG A 239 3.80 -7.46 -7.23
N TYR A 240 4.78 -7.92 -8.01
CA TYR A 240 5.16 -9.33 -8.07
C TYR A 240 5.50 -9.95 -6.69
N ASN A 241 6.15 -9.17 -5.81
CA ASN A 241 6.56 -9.61 -4.46
C ASN A 241 5.39 -9.93 -3.50
N ASN A 242 4.14 -9.57 -3.84
CA ASN A 242 2.96 -9.81 -3.00
C ASN A 242 2.13 -11.04 -3.44
N GLY A 243 2.69 -11.93 -4.26
CA GLY A 243 2.06 -13.21 -4.60
C GLY A 243 0.91 -13.12 -5.61
N ILE A 244 0.65 -11.96 -6.20
CA ILE A 244 -0.22 -11.84 -7.36
C ILE A 244 0.62 -12.18 -8.59
N GLY A 245 0.40 -13.39 -9.12
CA GLY A 245 1.04 -13.85 -10.36
C GLY A 245 0.78 -12.87 -11.50
N TRP A 246 1.78 -12.70 -12.36
CA TRP A 246 1.70 -11.77 -13.48
C TRP A 246 0.60 -12.18 -14.46
N GLN A 247 -0.32 -11.28 -14.80
CA GLN A 247 -1.42 -11.58 -15.71
C GLN A 247 -0.98 -11.46 -17.16
N SER A 248 -0.27 -12.49 -17.64
CA SER A 248 0.27 -12.53 -19.00
C SER A 248 -0.77 -12.42 -20.09
N GLU A 249 -1.98 -12.87 -19.81
CA GLU A 249 -3.11 -12.82 -20.72
C GLU A 249 -3.60 -11.39 -20.92
N THR A 250 -3.80 -10.65 -19.81
CA THR A 250 -4.23 -9.24 -19.84
C THR A 250 -3.22 -8.35 -20.53
N TRP A 251 -1.92 -8.62 -20.35
CA TRP A 251 -0.88 -7.86 -21.05
C TRP A 251 -0.89 -8.11 -22.57
N LYS A 252 -1.01 -9.37 -23.00
CA LYS A 252 -1.13 -9.70 -24.43
C LYS A 252 -2.36 -9.06 -25.05
N GLN A 253 -3.49 -9.03 -24.34
CA GLN A 253 -4.72 -8.39 -24.81
C GLN A 253 -4.57 -6.88 -24.99
N ILE A 254 -3.85 -6.19 -24.10
CA ILE A 254 -3.69 -4.73 -24.15
C ILE A 254 -2.61 -4.30 -25.14
N THR A 255 -1.50 -5.02 -25.21
CA THR A 255 -0.30 -4.58 -25.93
C THR A 255 -0.06 -5.33 -27.24
N SER A 256 -0.87 -6.36 -27.53
CA SER A 256 -0.68 -7.31 -28.63
C SER A 256 0.71 -7.97 -28.67
N THR A 257 1.49 -7.85 -27.59
CA THR A 257 2.87 -8.33 -27.53
C THR A 257 3.06 -9.20 -26.29
N SER A 258 3.96 -10.18 -26.44
CA SER A 258 4.43 -10.96 -25.31
C SER A 258 5.47 -10.14 -24.53
N PRO A 259 5.51 -10.23 -23.19
CA PRO A 259 6.60 -9.64 -22.42
C PRO A 259 7.92 -10.18 -22.95
N GLY A 260 8.87 -9.30 -23.26
CA GLY A 260 10.11 -9.68 -23.93
C GLY A 260 10.87 -10.81 -23.22
N LYS A 261 11.65 -11.60 -23.98
CA LYS A 261 12.42 -12.77 -23.49
C LYS A 261 13.25 -12.47 -22.24
N HIS A 262 13.82 -11.27 -22.14
CA HIS A 262 14.58 -10.83 -20.97
C HIS A 262 13.72 -10.62 -19.71
N PHE A 263 12.50 -10.11 -19.87
CA PHE A 263 11.57 -9.90 -18.76
C PHE A 263 11.06 -11.24 -18.22
N LYS A 264 10.72 -12.18 -19.11
CA LYS A 264 10.35 -13.56 -18.71
C LYS A 264 11.47 -14.26 -17.93
N LYS A 265 12.74 -14.12 -18.38
CA LYS A 265 13.90 -14.66 -17.66
C LYS A 265 14.10 -14.00 -16.29
N TYR A 266 13.90 -12.69 -16.19
CA TYR A 266 13.98 -11.98 -14.91
C TYR A 266 12.91 -12.46 -13.93
N VAL A 267 11.66 -12.60 -14.37
CA VAL A 267 10.56 -13.15 -13.55
C VAL A 267 10.87 -14.58 -13.09
N ALA A 268 11.33 -15.45 -14.00
CA ALA A 268 11.72 -16.82 -13.66
C ALA A 268 12.86 -16.86 -12.62
N SER A 269 13.83 -15.94 -12.72
CA SER A 269 14.92 -15.85 -11.74
C SER A 269 14.44 -15.44 -10.34
N LEU A 270 13.44 -14.56 -10.26
CA LEU A 270 12.83 -14.17 -8.97
C LEU A 270 12.01 -15.31 -8.36
N GLN A 271 11.27 -16.07 -9.17
CA GLN A 271 10.57 -17.28 -8.73
C GLN A 271 11.53 -18.31 -8.15
N HIS A 272 12.65 -18.54 -8.81
CA HIS A 272 13.66 -19.48 -8.34
C HIS A 272 14.29 -19.01 -7.03
N GLN A 273 14.58 -17.72 -6.87
CA GLN A 273 15.09 -17.15 -5.62
C GLN A 273 14.08 -17.31 -4.47
N GLU A 274 12.79 -17.11 -4.71
CA GLU A 274 11.75 -17.33 -3.69
C GLU A 274 11.59 -18.81 -3.32
N ALA A 275 11.65 -19.72 -4.30
CA ALA A 275 11.62 -21.16 -4.05
C ALA A 275 12.80 -21.57 -3.15
N ASN A 276 14.01 -21.10 -3.48
CA ASN A 276 15.22 -21.34 -2.69
C ASN A 276 15.11 -20.73 -1.28
N ARG A 277 14.47 -19.56 -1.13
CA ARG A 277 14.22 -18.94 0.19
C ARG A 277 13.23 -19.75 1.03
N LYS A 278 12.18 -20.27 0.41
CA LYS A 278 11.19 -21.14 1.08
C LYS A 278 11.82 -22.46 1.49
N GLU A 279 12.68 -23.05 0.67
CA GLU A 279 13.42 -24.26 1.02
C GLU A 279 14.39 -24.05 2.17
N ARG A 280 15.17 -22.94 2.16
CA ARG A 280 16.05 -22.57 3.28
C ARG A 280 15.28 -22.38 4.59
N ASN A 281 14.12 -21.73 4.53
CA ASN A 281 13.27 -21.53 5.70
C ASN A 281 12.64 -22.84 6.21
N LYS A 282 12.35 -23.78 5.32
CA LYS A 282 11.90 -25.14 5.67
C LYS A 282 13.00 -25.92 6.40
N THR A 283 14.23 -25.90 5.87
CA THR A 283 15.38 -26.60 6.46
C THR A 283 15.76 -26.03 7.84
N THR A 284 15.59 -24.73 8.10
CA THR A 284 15.78 -24.14 9.43
C THR A 284 14.70 -24.49 10.46
N SER A 285 13.51 -24.96 10.03
CA SER A 285 12.41 -25.32 10.94
C SER A 285 12.44 -26.77 11.44
N THR A 286 13.22 -27.62 10.77
CA THR A 286 13.37 -29.06 11.09
C THR A 286 14.84 -29.40 11.28
N GLY A 287 15.44 -28.95 12.38
CA GLY A 287 16.85 -29.18 12.68
C GLY A 287 17.23 -28.81 14.10
N VAL A 288 17.22 -29.81 14.97
CA VAL A 288 17.80 -29.95 16.31
C VAL A 288 18.79 -28.84 16.74
N LYS A 289 18.55 -28.24 17.92
CA LYS A 289 19.55 -27.49 18.69
C LYS A 289 20.81 -28.35 18.88
N ARG A 290 21.88 -28.11 18.11
CA ARG A 290 23.22 -28.62 18.43
C ARG A 290 24.14 -27.47 18.80
N LYS A 291 24.79 -27.63 19.97
CA LYS A 291 25.82 -26.75 20.51
C LYS A 291 26.89 -26.48 19.46
N LEU A 292 27.25 -25.21 19.30
CA LEU A 292 28.47 -24.78 18.63
C LEU A 292 29.67 -25.39 19.36
N SER A 293 30.48 -26.18 18.66
CA SER A 293 31.87 -26.45 19.02
C SER A 293 32.76 -25.90 17.91
N PHE A 294 33.55 -24.90 18.26
CA PHE A 294 34.60 -24.35 17.41
C PHE A 294 35.77 -25.32 17.38
N THR A 295 36.10 -25.83 16.19
CA THR A 295 37.44 -26.29 15.84
C THR A 295 37.63 -26.02 14.35
N ASP A 296 38.38 -24.96 14.03
CA ASP A 296 38.98 -24.79 12.70
C ASP A 296 40.01 -25.90 12.46
N PRO A 297 40.14 -26.36 11.19
CA PRO A 297 41.41 -26.10 10.55
C PRO A 297 41.25 -25.61 9.11
N CYS A 298 41.97 -24.52 8.84
CA CYS A 298 42.27 -23.98 7.53
C CYS A 298 42.94 -25.05 6.63
N VAL A 299 42.37 -25.34 5.46
CA VAL A 299 43.10 -25.88 4.30
C VAL A 299 42.54 -25.27 3.01
N SER A 300 43.32 -24.37 2.43
CA SER A 300 43.19 -23.86 1.07
C SER A 300 43.69 -24.88 0.05
N GLN A 301 43.00 -25.10 -1.08
CA GLN A 301 43.60 -25.58 -2.35
C GLN A 301 42.73 -25.21 -3.59
N PRO A 302 43.32 -25.17 -4.80
CA PRO A 302 43.07 -24.12 -5.80
C PRO A 302 42.13 -24.49 -6.97
N ALA A 303 41.79 -23.47 -7.75
CA ALA A 303 40.94 -23.53 -8.94
C ALA A 303 41.52 -24.40 -10.07
N GLN A 304 40.66 -25.19 -10.72
CA GLN A 304 40.92 -25.81 -12.02
C GLN A 304 39.86 -25.40 -13.03
N SER A 305 40.35 -24.95 -14.19
CA SER A 305 39.63 -24.58 -15.40
C SER A 305 39.11 -25.80 -16.16
N ALA A 306 37.87 -25.77 -16.64
CA ALA A 306 37.36 -26.73 -17.63
C ALA A 306 36.54 -26.01 -18.71
N ALA A 307 36.84 -26.33 -19.96
CA ALA A 307 36.27 -25.82 -21.20
C ALA A 307 34.84 -26.35 -21.47
N PRO A 308 34.06 -25.72 -22.38
CA PRO A 308 32.64 -26.00 -22.54
C PRO A 308 32.39 -27.23 -23.44
N ASP A 309 31.81 -28.28 -22.86
CA ASP A 309 31.27 -29.44 -23.57
C ASP A 309 29.90 -29.08 -24.19
N TYR A 310 29.87 -28.88 -25.50
CA TYR A 310 28.63 -28.80 -26.28
C TYR A 310 28.22 -30.24 -26.63
N GLY A 311 27.39 -30.82 -25.77
CA GLY A 311 27.00 -32.22 -25.81
C GLY A 311 26.44 -32.76 -27.14
N PRO A 312 26.10 -34.06 -27.17
CA PRO A 312 26.17 -34.94 -28.35
C PRO A 312 25.16 -34.68 -29.50
N ASN A 313 24.40 -33.58 -29.45
CA ASN A 313 23.41 -33.21 -30.48
C ASN A 313 23.57 -31.76 -30.98
N ALA A 314 24.72 -31.12 -30.76
CA ALA A 314 25.01 -29.82 -31.34
C ALA A 314 25.37 -29.97 -32.83
N VAL A 315 24.63 -29.31 -33.72
CA VAL A 315 25.03 -29.13 -35.13
C VAL A 315 25.96 -27.92 -35.19
N GLU A 316 27.10 -28.06 -35.89
CA GLU A 316 28.07 -26.98 -36.07
C GLU A 316 27.41 -25.70 -36.62
N PRO A 317 27.84 -24.50 -36.15
CA PRO A 317 27.31 -23.25 -36.69
C PRO A 317 27.63 -23.13 -38.20
N PRO A 318 26.72 -22.57 -39.00
CA PRO A 318 26.82 -22.58 -40.48
C PRO A 318 27.90 -21.66 -41.07
N MET A 319 28.81 -21.12 -40.26
CA MET A 319 29.83 -20.17 -40.68
C MET A 319 31.10 -20.38 -39.86
N SER A 320 32.25 -20.44 -40.53
CA SER A 320 33.54 -20.67 -39.88
C SER A 320 34.04 -19.40 -39.17
N GLU A 321 34.84 -19.57 -38.11
CA GLU A 321 35.40 -18.46 -37.32
C GLU A 321 36.35 -17.57 -38.14
N THR A 322 36.86 -18.09 -39.26
CA THR A 322 37.64 -17.35 -40.27
C THR A 322 36.77 -16.47 -41.17
N GLU A 323 35.53 -16.85 -41.46
CA GLU A 323 34.57 -16.03 -42.24
C GLU A 323 33.95 -14.92 -41.38
N TYR A 324 33.76 -15.16 -40.07
CA TYR A 324 33.24 -14.12 -39.16
C TYR A 324 34.20 -12.95 -38.98
N ASN A 325 35.51 -13.20 -39.06
CA ASN A 325 36.55 -12.21 -38.83
C ASN A 325 37.07 -11.53 -40.13
N SER A 326 36.51 -11.86 -41.30
CA SER A 326 36.86 -11.21 -42.57
C SER A 326 35.98 -10.01 -42.94
N ASP A 327 34.94 -9.71 -42.16
CA ASP A 327 34.08 -8.51 -42.32
C ASP A 327 34.36 -7.42 -41.26
N GLN A 328 35.61 -7.34 -40.80
CA GLN A 328 36.19 -6.12 -40.19
C GLN A 328 37.09 -5.40 -41.19
#